data_AF-A0A9D8LXJ1-F1
#
_entry.id   AF-A0A9D8LXJ1-F1
#
_cell.length_a   1.000
_cell.length_b   1.000
_cell.length_c   1.000
_cell.angle_alpha   90.00
_cell.angle_beta   90.00
_cell.angle_gamma   90.00
#
_symmetry.space_group_name_H-M   'P 1'
#
loop_
_entity.id
_entity.type
_entity.pdbx_description
1 polymer ?
#
loop_
_entity_poly.entity_id
_entity_poly.type
_entity_poly.pdbx_seq_one_letter_code
_entity_poly.pdbx_strand_id
1 'polypeptide(L)'
;MTPALIQSFGQIDATFTAKKQLQHPYEVEQKGMTRLNLGEDLFQAMNVERRLWLDENCTAPVSFDQLPRGAGQKYLFADPDEAFHFKLRFGARVFP
;
A
#
# COMPACT_ATOMS: atom_id res chain seq x y z
N MET A 1 -3.62 -31.67 -4.39
CA MET A 1 -4.63 -30.64 -4.09
C MET A 1 -5.71 -30.74 -5.16
N THR A 2 -6.99 -30.77 -4.77
CA THR A 2 -8.12 -30.86 -5.72
C THR A 2 -8.42 -29.50 -6.35
N PRO A 3 -8.87 -29.42 -7.60
CA PRO A 3 -9.22 -28.17 -8.28
C PRO A 3 -10.24 -27.31 -7.51
N ALA A 4 -11.15 -27.96 -6.78
CA ALA A 4 -12.17 -27.31 -5.96
C ALA A 4 -11.58 -26.50 -4.79
N LEU A 5 -10.51 -27.00 -4.14
CA LEU A 5 -9.83 -26.26 -3.07
C LEU A 5 -9.11 -25.02 -3.61
N ILE A 6 -8.48 -25.12 -4.79
CA ILE A 6 -7.81 -23.98 -5.43
C ILE A 6 -8.83 -22.89 -5.82
N GLN A 7 -10.00 -23.30 -6.34
CA GLN A 7 -11.09 -22.38 -6.65
C GLN A 7 -11.66 -21.70 -5.40
N SER A 8 -11.81 -22.43 -4.29
CA SER A 8 -12.33 -21.82 -3.04
C SER A 8 -11.36 -20.81 -2.44
N PHE A 9 -10.05 -21.08 -2.47
CA PHE A 9 -9.04 -20.09 -2.05
C PHE A 9 -9.09 -18.83 -2.94
N GLY A 10 -9.16 -19.00 -4.26
CA GLY A 10 -9.28 -17.87 -5.18
C GLY A 10 -10.53 -17.01 -4.96
N GLN A 11 -11.66 -17.62 -4.61
CA GLN A 11 -12.90 -16.89 -4.30
C GLN A 11 -12.82 -16.12 -2.97
N ILE A 12 -12.20 -16.70 -1.94
CA ILE A 12 -12.00 -16.04 -0.65
C ILE A 12 -11.08 -14.82 -0.81
N ASP A 13 -9.97 -14.99 -1.53
CA ASP A 13 -9.00 -13.91 -1.79
C ASP A 13 -9.63 -12.76 -2.57
N ALA A 14 -10.45 -13.08 -3.59
CA ALA A 14 -11.18 -12.08 -4.37
C ALA A 14 -12.20 -11.31 -3.52
N THR A 15 -12.93 -12.01 -2.64
CA THR A 15 -13.93 -11.41 -1.75
C THR A 15 -13.28 -10.48 -0.73
N PHE A 16 -12.15 -10.88 -0.16
CA PHE A 16 -11.39 -10.06 0.79
C PHE A 16 -10.83 -8.80 0.12
N THR A 17 -10.27 -8.95 -1.09
CA THR A 17 -9.75 -7.83 -1.89
C THR A 17 -10.85 -6.83 -2.24
N ALA A 18 -12.02 -7.31 -2.69
CA ALA A 18 -13.16 -6.46 -3.02
C ALA A 18 -13.68 -5.69 -1.78
N LYS A 19 -13.80 -6.37 -0.64
CA LYS A 19 -14.21 -5.73 0.63
C LYS A 19 -13.23 -4.65 1.07
N LYS A 20 -11.92 -4.90 0.93
CA LYS A 20 -10.85 -3.95 1.24
C LYS A 20 -10.91 -2.72 0.33
N GLN A 21 -11.11 -2.90 -0.98
CA GLN A 21 -11.27 -1.79 -1.93
C GLN A 21 -12.52 -0.96 -1.68
N LEU A 22 -13.63 -1.60 -1.24
CA LEU A 22 -14.84 -0.86 -0.85
C LEU A 22 -14.62 0.02 0.39
N GLN A 23 -13.76 -0.41 1.32
CA GLN A 23 -13.43 0.37 2.52
C GLN A 23 -12.37 1.45 2.24
N HIS A 24 -11.48 1.21 1.28
CA HIS A 24 -10.38 2.10 0.93
C HIS A 24 -10.31 2.33 -0.58
N PRO A 25 -11.23 3.14 -1.15
CA PRO A 25 -11.35 3.30 -2.60
C PRO A 25 -10.25 4.19 -3.22
N TYR A 26 -9.53 4.97 -2.41
CA TYR A 26 -8.51 5.88 -2.91
C TYR A 26 -7.13 5.27 -2.77
N GLU A 27 -6.34 5.30 -3.84
CA GLU A 27 -5.04 4.64 -3.89
C GLU A 27 -3.90 5.60 -4.22
N VAL A 28 -2.76 5.40 -3.58
CA VAL A 28 -1.48 6.06 -3.92
C VAL A 28 -0.40 5.01 -4.11
N GLU A 29 0.19 5.00 -5.31
CA GLU A 29 1.30 4.11 -5.65
C GLU A 29 2.64 4.84 -5.58
N GLN A 30 3.61 4.24 -4.88
CA GLN A 30 5.00 4.68 -4.81
C GLN A 30 5.91 3.67 -5.50
N LYS A 31 6.12 3.90 -6.80
CA LYS A 31 7.03 3.10 -7.62
C LYS A 31 8.47 3.40 -7.24
N GLY A 32 9.31 2.36 -7.22
CA GLY A 32 10.75 2.48 -6.95
C GLY A 32 11.13 2.49 -5.47
N MET A 33 10.18 2.51 -4.54
CA MET A 33 10.43 2.36 -3.10
C MET A 33 10.76 0.90 -2.75
N THR A 34 12.00 0.50 -3.04
CA THR A 34 12.48 -0.87 -2.84
C THR A 34 13.81 -0.84 -2.09
N ARG A 35 14.09 -1.91 -1.34
CA ARG A 35 15.40 -2.11 -0.70
C ARG A 35 16.55 -2.08 -1.71
N LEU A 36 16.32 -2.57 -2.93
CA LEU A 36 17.32 -2.60 -3.99
C LEU A 36 17.70 -1.20 -4.46
N ASN A 37 16.71 -0.31 -4.61
CA ASN A 37 16.94 1.04 -5.11
C ASN A 37 17.44 1.99 -4.02
N LEU A 38 17.02 1.79 -2.76
CA LEU A 38 17.28 2.72 -1.67
C LEU A 38 18.38 2.26 -0.69
N GLY A 39 18.68 0.96 -0.64
CA GLY A 39 19.39 0.35 0.49
C GLY A 39 18.45 0.11 1.69
N GLU A 40 18.89 -0.72 2.64
CA GLU A 40 18.06 -1.12 3.79
C GLU A 40 17.74 0.07 4.70
N ASP A 41 18.74 0.88 5.07
CA ASP A 41 18.57 1.95 6.06
C ASP A 41 17.60 3.04 5.57
N LEU A 42 17.78 3.50 4.33
CA LEU A 42 16.90 4.51 3.74
C LEU A 42 15.50 3.96 3.49
N PHE A 43 15.38 2.70 3.06
CA PHE A 43 14.08 2.04 2.93
C PHE A 43 13.34 1.96 4.28
N GLN A 44 14.04 1.60 5.37
CA GLN A 44 13.44 1.56 6.70
C GLN A 44 13.05 2.96 7.20
N ALA A 45 13.94 3.94 7.08
CA ALA A 45 13.66 5.32 7.48
C ALA A 45 12.42 5.89 6.76
N MET A 46 12.34 5.67 5.44
CA MET A 46 11.20 6.09 4.62
C MET A 46 9.89 5.38 5.01
N ASN A 47 9.94 4.11 5.39
CA ASN A 47 8.78 3.38 5.89
C ASN A 47 8.30 3.89 7.26
N VAL A 48 9.25 4.15 8.16
CA VAL A 48 8.96 4.65 9.51
C VAL A 48 8.31 6.03 9.43
N GLU A 49 8.87 6.95 8.65
CA GLU A 49 8.33 8.31 8.48
C GLU A 49 6.87 8.27 7.97
N ARG A 50 6.60 7.47 6.95
CA ARG A 50 5.25 7.33 6.38
C ARG A 50 4.28 6.70 7.38
N ARG A 51 4.73 5.67 8.11
CA ARG A 51 3.90 5.03 9.14
C ARG A 51 3.50 6.02 10.23
N LEU A 52 4.44 6.83 10.71
CA LEU A 52 4.16 7.87 11.69
C LEU A 52 3.17 8.90 11.15
N TRP A 53 3.39 9.39 9.93
CA TRP A 53 2.47 10.34 9.31
C TRP A 53 1.06 9.77 9.15
N LEU A 54 0.93 8.51 8.75
CA LEU A 54 -0.37 7.86 8.58
C LEU A 54 -1.10 7.67 9.92
N ASP A 55 -0.37 7.33 10.98
CA ASP A 55 -0.94 7.20 12.33
C ASP A 55 -1.47 8.53 12.86
N GLU A 56 -0.79 9.63 12.54
CA GLU A 56 -1.15 10.98 12.99
C GLU A 56 -2.26 11.64 12.15
N ASN A 57 -2.38 11.30 10.86
CA ASN A 57 -3.18 12.07 9.89
C ASN A 57 -4.33 11.29 9.25
N CYS A 58 -4.47 9.98 9.50
CA CYS A 58 -5.52 9.17 8.89
C CYS A 58 -6.48 8.57 9.93
N THR A 59 -7.76 8.53 9.57
CA THR A 59 -8.88 8.26 10.50
C THR A 59 -9.23 6.78 10.60
N ALA A 60 -8.78 5.96 9.64
CA ALA A 60 -9.06 4.53 9.53
C ALA A 60 -7.74 3.73 9.40
N PRO A 61 -7.71 2.42 9.73
CA PRO A 61 -6.52 1.60 9.53
C PRO A 61 -6.15 1.56 8.05
N VAL A 62 -5.13 2.33 7.68
CA VAL A 62 -4.58 2.39 6.33
C VAL A 62 -3.98 1.04 5.98
N SER A 63 -4.27 0.53 4.79
CA SER A 63 -3.70 -0.73 4.35
C SER A 63 -2.50 -0.51 3.43
N PHE A 64 -1.43 -1.22 3.73
CA PHE A 64 -0.16 -1.16 3.05
C PHE A 64 0.04 -2.44 2.25
N ASP A 65 0.17 -2.32 0.93
CA ASP A 65 0.49 -3.45 0.09
C ASP A 65 1.81 -3.21 -0.64
N GLN A 66 2.62 -4.26 -0.78
CA GLN A 66 3.73 -4.20 -1.73
C GLN A 66 3.17 -4.31 -3.15
N LEU A 67 3.68 -3.49 -4.06
CA LEU A 67 3.35 -3.66 -5.47
C LEU A 67 3.82 -5.04 -5.95
N PRO A 68 3.15 -5.64 -6.96
CA PRO A 68 3.56 -6.92 -7.52
C PRO A 68 5.06 -6.93 -7.85
N ARG A 69 5.72 -8.05 -7.50
CA ARG A 69 7.17 -8.25 -7.69
C ARG A 69 8.05 -7.27 -6.89
N GLY A 70 7.51 -6.64 -5.84
CA GLY A 70 8.26 -5.74 -4.97
C GLY A 70 8.68 -4.44 -5.67
N ALA A 71 7.98 -4.02 -6.73
CA ALA A 71 8.33 -2.82 -7.52
C ALA A 71 8.07 -1.48 -6.80
N GLY A 72 7.64 -1.52 -5.54
CA GLY A 72 7.31 -0.37 -4.73
C GLY A 72 6.23 -0.69 -3.71
N GLN A 73 5.52 0.35 -3.27
CA GLN A 73 4.48 0.26 -2.25
C GLN A 73 3.19 0.91 -2.71
N LYS A 74 2.07 0.38 -2.22
CA LYS A 74 0.72 0.86 -2.45
C LYS A 74 0.07 1.18 -1.12
N TYR A 75 -0.57 2.34 -1.06
CA TYR A 75 -1.28 2.86 0.10
C TYR A 75 -2.75 3.03 -0.28
N LEU A 76 -3.67 2.51 0.54
CA LEU A 76 -5.11 2.68 0.33
C LEU A 76 -5.73 3.53 1.44
N PHE A 77 -6.58 4.47 1.06
CA PHE A 77 -7.21 5.46 1.93
C PHE A 77 -8.72 5.36 1.84
N ALA A 78 -9.38 5.57 2.98
CA ALA A 78 -10.84 5.66 3.06
C ALA A 78 -11.34 7.02 2.57
N ASP A 79 -10.53 8.07 2.75
CA ASP A 79 -10.86 9.46 2.46
C ASP A 79 -9.99 10.04 1.32
N PRO A 80 -10.56 10.83 0.39
CA PRO A 80 -9.81 11.39 -0.73
C PRO A 80 -8.83 12.49 -0.32
N ASP A 81 -9.12 13.26 0.74
CA ASP A 81 -8.25 14.32 1.22
C ASP A 81 -7.02 13.72 1.91
N GLU A 82 -7.18 12.64 2.67
CA GLU A 82 -6.05 11.86 3.23
C GLU A 82 -5.11 11.37 2.11
N ALA A 83 -5.68 10.78 1.06
CA ALA A 83 -4.91 10.32 -0.10
C ALA A 83 -4.20 11.47 -0.82
N PHE A 84 -4.88 12.61 -0.96
CA PHE A 84 -4.33 13.81 -1.58
C PHE A 84 -3.17 14.38 -0.76
N HIS A 85 -3.32 14.53 0.55
CA HIS A 85 -2.27 15.00 1.45
C HIS A 85 -1.07 14.06 1.49
N PHE A 86 -1.31 12.74 1.53
CA PHE A 86 -0.25 11.75 1.45
C PHE A 86 0.52 11.88 0.13
N LYS A 87 -0.20 12.04 -0.99
CA LYS A 87 0.41 12.22 -2.31
C LYS A 87 1.16 13.55 -2.44
N LEU A 88 0.69 14.64 -1.84
CA LEU A 88 1.45 15.89 -1.84
C LEU A 88 2.76 15.76 -1.04
N ARG A 89 2.70 15.09 0.11
CA ARG A 89 3.84 14.94 1.01
C ARG A 89 4.87 13.94 0.50
N PHE A 90 4.41 12.81 -0.03
CA PHE A 90 5.27 11.67 -0.37
C PHE A 90 5.15 11.21 -1.83
N GLY A 91 4.33 11.85 -2.67
CA GLY A 91 4.00 11.40 -4.02
C GLY A 91 5.05 11.68 -5.09
N ALA A 92 6.28 12.05 -4.71
CA ALA A 92 7.38 12.08 -5.65
C ALA A 92 7.89 10.65 -5.88
N ARG A 93 8.17 10.31 -7.15
CA ARG A 93 8.91 9.11 -7.54
C ARG A 93 10.13 8.97 -6.64
N VAL A 94 10.31 7.81 -6.04
CA VAL A 94 11.57 7.46 -5.39
C VAL A 94 12.57 7.23 -6.52
N PHE A 95 13.33 8.27 -6.86
CA PHE A 95 14.43 8.16 -7.81
C PHE A 95 15.65 7.59 -7.08
N PRO A 96 16.36 6.62 -7.68
CA PRO A 96 17.64 6.14 -7.15
C PRO A 96 18.69 7.25 -7.11
#